data_AF-A0A531JHR4-F1
#
_entry.id   AF-A0A531JHR4-F1
#
_cell.length_a   1.000
_cell.length_b   1.000
_cell.length_c   1.000
_cell.angle_alpha   90.00
_cell.angle_beta   90.00
_cell.angle_gamma   90.00
#
_symmetry.space_group_name_H-M   'P 1'
#
loop_
_entity.id
_entity.type
_entity.pdbx_description
1 polymer ?
#
loop_
_entity_poly.entity_id
_entity_poly.type
_entity_poly.pdbx_seq_one_letter_code
_entity_poly.pdbx_strand_id
1 'polypeptide(L)'
;VLRCALAVPFWRSGINKWDGFLQLNEVAVLLFSSELKLHLPGGPYDFPAPGLVAFVSGSAEILLPILLVLGLATRLAAFGLLVMTLVIQLTVPDGWPLHITWAAMALGIM
;
A
#
# COMPACT_ATOMS: atom_id res chain seq x y z
N VAL A 1 16.76 -0.38 -11.39
CA VAL A 1 16.74 0.53 -10.22
C VAL A 1 15.32 0.87 -9.77
N LEU A 2 14.48 1.47 -10.64
CA LEU A 2 13.09 1.88 -10.27
C LEU A 2 12.26 0.76 -9.63
N ARG A 3 12.33 -0.47 -10.15
CA ARG A 3 11.61 -1.64 -9.58
C ARG A 3 11.94 -1.88 -8.11
N CYS A 4 13.23 -1.89 -7.77
CA CYS A 4 13.67 -2.06 -6.38
C CYS A 4 13.33 -0.83 -5.54
N ALA A 5 13.55 0.38 -6.06
CA ALA A 5 13.29 1.62 -5.34
C ALA A 5 11.81 1.79 -4.97
N LEU A 6 10.90 1.42 -5.87
CA LEU A 6 9.46 1.39 -5.61
C LEU A 6 9.07 0.25 -4.67
N ALA A 7 9.67 -0.94 -4.81
CA ALA A 7 9.32 -2.11 -4.01
C ALA A 7 9.63 -1.97 -2.52
N VAL A 8 10.77 -1.37 -2.16
CA VAL A 8 11.28 -1.31 -0.78
C VAL A 8 10.32 -0.68 0.23
N PRO A 9 9.74 0.52 0.03
CA PRO A 9 8.86 1.13 1.03
C PRO A 9 7.61 0.29 1.28
N PHE A 10 6.98 -0.26 0.23
CA PHE A 10 5.81 -1.12 0.36
C PHE A 10 6.17 -2.43 1.07
N TRP A 11 7.26 -3.09 0.67
CA TRP A 11 7.70 -4.32 1.30
C TRP A 11 7.96 -4.16 2.80
N ARG A 12 8.65 -3.07 3.19
CA ARG A 12 8.92 -2.76 4.61
C ARG A 12 7.64 -2.47 5.38
N SER A 13 6.67 -1.77 4.79
CA SER A 13 5.36 -1.57 5.41
C SER A 13 4.62 -2.89 5.59
N GLY A 14 4.60 -3.72 4.53
CA GLY A 14 3.88 -4.99 4.49
C GLY A 14 4.39 -5.99 5.52
N ILE A 15 5.72 -6.18 5.62
CA ILE A 15 6.29 -7.18 6.53
C ILE A 15 6.00 -6.88 8.01
N ASN A 16 5.85 -5.61 8.36
CA ASN A 16 5.58 -5.16 9.73
C ASN A 16 4.09 -5.25 10.12
N LYS A 17 3.22 -5.73 9.23
CA LYS A 17 1.77 -5.90 9.50
C LYS A 17 1.40 -7.29 9.99
N TRP A 18 2.36 -8.23 10.09
CA TRP A 18 2.09 -9.64 10.35
C TRP A 18 2.82 -10.15 11.59
N ASP A 19 2.12 -10.89 12.44
CA ASP A 19 2.69 -11.63 13.57
C ASP A 19 2.91 -13.12 13.24
N GLY A 20 2.25 -13.62 12.20
CA GLY A 20 2.31 -15.02 11.78
C GLY A 20 1.80 -15.22 10.35
N PHE A 21 1.74 -16.48 9.90
CA PHE A 21 1.23 -16.80 8.57
C PHE A 21 -0.26 -16.45 8.45
N LEU A 22 -0.58 -15.46 7.60
CA LEU A 22 -1.92 -14.92 7.40
C LEU A 22 -2.57 -14.34 8.68
N GLN A 23 -1.76 -13.95 9.66
CA GLN A 23 -2.21 -13.33 10.90
C GLN A 23 -1.69 -11.90 10.98
N LEU A 24 -2.60 -10.94 10.79
CA LEU A 24 -2.30 -9.52 11.00
C LEU A 24 -2.05 -9.27 12.48
N ASN A 25 -1.14 -8.36 12.77
CA ASN A 25 -0.94 -7.89 14.14
C ASN A 25 -2.05 -6.94 14.58
N GLU A 26 -2.21 -6.80 15.89
CA GLU A 26 -3.24 -5.95 16.49
C GLU A 26 -3.09 -4.48 16.07
N VAL A 27 -1.84 -4.02 15.90
CA VAL A 27 -1.54 -2.65 15.46
C VAL A 27 -2.08 -2.38 14.07
N ALA A 28 -1.91 -3.29 13.12
CA ALA A 28 -2.43 -3.15 11.77
C ALA A 28 -3.96 -3.10 11.77
N VAL A 29 -4.61 -3.97 12.55
CA VAL A 29 -6.08 -3.96 12.65
C VAL A 29 -6.58 -2.65 13.26
N LEU A 30 -5.93 -2.17 14.33
CA LEU A 30 -6.27 -0.90 14.96
C LEU A 30 -6.09 0.27 13.99
N LEU A 31 -4.97 0.30 13.25
CA LEU A 31 -4.64 1.35 12.30
C LEU A 31 -5.75 1.53 11.26
N PHE A 32 -6.26 0.45 10.67
CA PHE A 32 -7.35 0.53 9.69
C PHE A 32 -8.74 0.76 10.32
N SER A 33 -8.91 0.51 11.62
CA SER A 33 -10.20 0.61 12.31
C SER A 33 -10.45 1.97 12.95
N SER A 34 -9.41 2.63 13.47
CA SER A 34 -9.55 3.89 14.22
C SER A 34 -8.71 5.04 13.66
N GLU A 35 -7.49 4.75 13.16
CA GLU A 35 -6.52 5.79 12.81
C GLU A 35 -6.60 6.23 11.35
N LEU A 36 -6.74 5.28 10.43
CA LEU A 36 -6.75 5.53 9.00
C LEU A 36 -8.17 5.80 8.53
N LYS A 37 -8.37 7.00 7.99
CA LYS A 37 -9.62 7.43 7.40
C LYS A 37 -9.41 7.85 5.96
N LEU A 38 -10.38 7.55 5.12
CA LEU A 38 -10.39 7.92 3.73
C LEU A 38 -10.90 9.36 3.59
N HIS A 39 -10.04 10.27 3.14
CA HIS A 39 -10.38 11.67 2.91
C HIS A 39 -10.98 11.82 1.51
N LEU A 40 -12.31 11.74 1.43
CA LEU A 40 -13.08 11.98 0.21
C LEU A 40 -13.84 13.31 0.31
N PRO A 41 -14.35 13.85 -0.81
CA PRO A 41 -15.27 14.98 -0.75
C PRO A 41 -16.45 14.65 0.16
N GLY A 42 -16.64 15.45 1.22
CA GLY A 42 -17.67 15.21 2.24
C GLY A 42 -17.15 14.81 3.63
N GLY A 43 -15.85 14.54 3.77
CA GLY A 43 -15.20 14.36 5.07
C GLY A 43 -14.32 13.11 5.14
N PRO A 44 -13.73 12.84 6.32
CA PRO A 44 -13.03 11.59 6.57
C PRO A 44 -14.04 10.46 6.79
N TYR A 45 -13.92 9.39 6.03
CA TYR A 45 -14.74 8.18 6.14
C TYR A 45 -13.92 7.03 6.70
N ASP A 46 -14.49 6.27 7.62
CA ASP A 46 -13.86 5.03 8.07
C ASP A 46 -13.89 3.98 6.94
N PHE A 47 -12.93 3.03 6.96
CA PHE A 47 -12.96 1.95 5.99
C PHE A 47 -14.19 1.06 6.22
N PRO A 48 -14.92 0.64 5.16
CA PRO A 48 -16.17 -0.11 5.31
C PRO A 48 -15.96 -1.52 5.90
N ALA A 49 -14.78 -2.10 5.73
CA ALA A 49 -14.40 -3.39 6.30
C ALA A 49 -12.92 -3.36 6.73
N PRO A 50 -12.57 -2.71 7.86
CA PRO A 50 -11.20 -2.43 8.25
C PRO A 50 -10.27 -3.65 8.25
N GLY A 51 -10.73 -4.77 8.80
CA GLY A 51 -9.95 -6.02 8.84
C GLY A 51 -9.67 -6.61 7.45
N LEU A 52 -10.66 -6.58 6.55
CA LEU A 52 -10.48 -7.04 5.17
C LEU A 52 -9.54 -6.12 4.39
N VAL A 53 -9.71 -4.80 4.55
CA VAL A 53 -8.87 -3.80 3.90
C VAL A 53 -7.43 -3.90 4.39
N ALA A 54 -7.22 -4.05 5.70
CA ALA A 54 -5.89 -4.28 6.29
C ALA A 54 -5.22 -5.54 5.71
N PHE A 55 -5.97 -6.63 5.59
CA PHE A 55 -5.46 -7.91 5.09
C PHE A 55 -5.08 -7.83 3.61
N VAL A 56 -5.94 -7.22 2.79
CA VAL A 56 -5.68 -7.02 1.36
C VAL A 56 -4.49 -6.08 1.18
N SER A 57 -4.42 -4.97 1.93
CA SER A 57 -3.30 -4.03 1.89
C SER A 57 -1.99 -4.69 2.28
N GLY A 58 -1.95 -5.38 3.42
CA GLY A 58 -0.75 -6.07 3.90
C GLY A 58 -0.28 -7.17 2.94
N SER A 59 -1.22 -7.87 2.29
CA SER A 59 -0.90 -8.92 1.31
C SER A 59 -0.34 -8.32 0.02
N ALA A 60 -0.97 -7.25 -0.48
CA ALA A 60 -0.52 -6.56 -1.69
C ALA A 60 0.85 -5.88 -1.51
N GLU A 61 1.12 -5.32 -0.32
CA GLU A 61 2.41 -4.74 0.06
C GLU A 61 3.56 -5.75 0.13
N ILE A 62 3.27 -7.05 0.18
CA ILE A 62 4.28 -8.11 0.13
C ILE A 62 4.37 -8.66 -1.31
N LEU A 63 3.23 -9.08 -1.86
CA LEU A 63 3.19 -9.79 -3.13
C LEU A 63 3.57 -8.89 -4.31
N LEU A 64 3.05 -7.66 -4.40
CA LEU A 64 3.33 -6.78 -5.55
C LEU A 64 4.81 -6.38 -5.61
N PRO A 65 5.49 -6.01 -4.50
CA PRO A 65 6.92 -5.76 -4.51
C PRO A 65 7.77 -6.99 -4.91
N ILE A 66 7.42 -8.20 -4.46
CA ILE A 66 8.12 -9.43 -4.90
C ILE A 66 7.99 -9.58 -6.42
N LEU A 67 6.76 -9.54 -6.94
CA LEU A 67 6.51 -9.69 -8.37
C LEU A 67 7.27 -8.63 -9.18
N LEU A 68 7.26 -7.39 -8.69
CA LEU A 68 7.97 -6.27 -9.33
C LEU A 68 9.48 -6.48 -9.38
N VAL A 69 10.10 -6.91 -8.27
CA VAL A 69 11.55 -7.15 -8.17
C VAL A 69 11.96 -8.36 -9.02
N LEU A 70 11.20 -9.44 -8.98
CA LEU A 70 11.44 -10.63 -9.81
C LEU A 70 11.16 -10.39 -11.31
N GLY A 71 10.55 -9.25 -11.66
CA GLY A 71 10.21 -8.93 -13.05
C GLY A 71 9.01 -9.71 -13.60
N LEU A 72 8.19 -10.29 -12.72
CA LEU A 72 6.98 -11.04 -13.09
C LEU A 72 5.80 -10.08 -13.21
N ALA A 73 5.08 -10.14 -14.33
CA ALA A 73 3.93 -9.28 -14.60
C ALA A 73 4.20 -7.79 -14.25
N THR A 74 5.40 -7.28 -14.57
CA THR A 74 5.93 -6.02 -14.00
C THR A 74 4.97 -4.84 -14.17
N ARG A 75 4.34 -4.69 -15.34
CA ARG A 75 3.38 -3.60 -15.61
C ARG A 75 2.14 -3.71 -14.72
N LEU A 76 1.65 -4.92 -14.48
CA LEU A 76 0.51 -5.19 -13.60
C LEU A 76 0.90 -4.96 -12.13
N ALA A 77 2.09 -5.39 -11.71
CA ALA A 77 2.59 -5.13 -10.36
C ALA A 77 2.78 -3.63 -10.10
N ALA A 78 3.35 -2.89 -11.06
CA ALA A 78 3.49 -1.44 -10.98
C ALA A 78 2.13 -0.73 -10.96
N PHE A 79 1.17 -1.17 -11.78
CA PHE A 79 -0.19 -0.64 -11.75
C PHE A 79 -0.88 -0.90 -10.40
N GLY A 80 -0.72 -2.10 -9.83
CA GLY A 80 -1.23 -2.40 -8.48
C GLY A 80 -0.65 -1.46 -7.43
N LEU A 81 0.67 -1.24 -7.44
CA LEU A 81 1.33 -0.30 -6.52
C LEU A 81 0.92 1.16 -6.77
N LEU A 82 0.60 1.54 -8.00
CA LEU A 82 0.05 2.86 -8.31
C LEU A 82 -1.34 3.03 -7.68
N VAL A 83 -2.23 2.03 -7.83
CA VAL A 83 -3.56 2.04 -7.19
C VAL A 83 -3.43 2.11 -5.67
N MET A 84 -2.51 1.35 -5.07
CA MET A 84 -2.24 1.44 -3.64
C MET A 84 -1.73 2.83 -3.24
N THR A 85 -0.83 3.43 -4.02
CA THR A 85 -0.33 4.79 -3.79
C THR A 85 -1.49 5.79 -3.77
N LEU A 86 -2.47 5.65 -4.66
CA LEU A 86 -3.66 6.50 -4.69
C LEU A 86 -4.51 6.33 -3.43
N VAL A 87 -4.76 5.10 -2.98
CA VAL A 87 -5.50 4.85 -1.73
C VAL A 87 -4.75 5.45 -0.54
N ILE A 88 -3.43 5.28 -0.46
CA ILE A 88 -2.61 5.86 0.60
C ILE A 88 -2.66 7.39 0.55
N GLN A 89 -2.62 8.01 -0.64
CA GLN A 89 -2.76 9.46 -0.79
C GLN A 89 -4.11 9.98 -0.29
N LEU A 90 -5.19 9.24 -0.51
CA LEU A 90 -6.50 9.58 0.04
C LEU A 90 -6.57 9.35 1.56
N THR A 91 -5.75 8.45 2.09
CA THR A 91 -5.73 8.13 3.52
C THR A 91 -4.86 9.10 4.32
N VAL A 92 -3.71 9.50 3.77
CA VAL A 92 -2.71 10.38 4.41
C VAL A 92 -2.35 11.51 3.43
N PRO A 93 -3.19 12.56 3.29
CA PRO A 93 -2.99 13.60 2.28
C PRO A 93 -1.65 14.35 2.42
N ASP A 94 -1.19 14.55 3.65
CA ASP A 94 0.06 15.25 3.96
C ASP A 94 1.31 14.51 3.46
N GLY A 95 1.20 13.20 3.16
CA GLY A 95 2.29 12.39 2.60
C GLY A 95 2.58 12.62 1.12
N TRP A 96 1.89 13.55 0.46
CA TRP A 96 1.98 13.76 -1.01
C TRP A 96 3.40 13.94 -1.58
N PRO A 97 4.38 14.59 -0.91
CA PRO A 97 5.73 14.75 -1.47
C PRO A 97 6.45 13.40 -1.59
N LEU A 98 6.07 12.43 -0.77
CA LEU A 98 6.60 11.07 -0.85
C LEU A 98 5.78 10.23 -1.85
N HIS A 99 4.45 10.30 -1.80
CA HIS A 99 3.56 9.52 -2.66
C HIS A 99 3.75 9.85 -4.14
N ILE A 100 4.02 11.11 -4.49
CA ILE A 100 4.31 11.53 -5.88
C ILE A 100 5.55 10.81 -6.43
N THR A 101 6.56 10.54 -5.58
CA THR A 101 7.77 9.81 -6.01
C THR A 101 7.44 8.35 -6.33
N TRP A 102 6.58 7.71 -5.52
CA TRP A 102 6.14 6.34 -5.78
C TRP A 102 5.30 6.25 -7.04
N ALA A 103 4.35 7.18 -7.21
CA ALA A 103 3.53 7.26 -8.41
C ALA A 103 4.38 7.49 -9.67
N ALA A 104 5.36 8.40 -9.63
CA ALA A 104 6.27 8.65 -10.74
C ALA A 104 7.10 7.40 -11.09
N MET A 105 7.62 6.68 -10.09
CA MET A 105 8.34 5.43 -10.32
C MET A 105 7.42 4.34 -10.88
N ALA A 106 6.19 4.21 -10.37
CA ALA A 106 5.23 3.22 -10.87
C ALA A 106 4.88 3.49 -12.34
N LEU A 107 4.57 4.74 -12.69
CA LEU A 107 4.30 5.17 -14.06
C LEU A 107 5.53 5.00 -14.96
N GLY A 108 6.74 5.28 -14.48
CA GLY A 108 7.98 5.08 -15.23
C GLY A 108 8.34 3.60 -15.46
N ILE A 109 7.73 2.67 -14.74
CA ILE A 109 7.91 1.21 -14.94
C ILE A 109 6.87 0.65 -15.94
N MET A 110 5.73 1.31 -16.11
CA MET A 110 4.64 0.89 -17.01
C MET A 110 4.98 1.05 -18.50
#